data_AF-K1YLU2-F1
#
_entry.id   AF-K1YLU2-F1
#
_cell.length_a   1.000
_cell.length_b   1.000
_cell.length_c   1.000
_cell.angle_alpha   90.00
_cell.angle_beta   90.00
_cell.angle_gamma   90.00
#
_symmetry.space_group_name_H-M   'P 1'
#
loop_
_entity.id
_entity.type
_entity.pdbx_description
1 polymer ?
#
loop_
_entity_poly.entity_id
_entity_poly.type
_entity_poly.pdbx_seq_one_letter_code
_entity_poly.pdbx_strand_id
1 'polypeptide(L)'
;MYRKFVADGLLKQERSPWEKLVGQIVFGSSDFVADIQSRLSEAKEIGEVPRAQRFSGRPALGELFPKQGKKDKAVRNKQIETAHMQYG
;
A
#
# COMPACT_ATOMS: atom_id res chain seq x y z
N MET A 1 -24.78 1.01 -27.75
CA MET A 1 -24.57 1.92 -26.61
C MET A 1 -23.50 1.43 -25.64
N TYR A 2 -23.59 0.21 -25.10
CA TYR A 2 -22.66 -0.32 -24.09
C TYR A 2 -21.17 -0.27 -24.47
N ARG A 3 -20.80 -0.73 -25.68
CA ARG A 3 -19.40 -0.73 -26.13
C ARG A 3 -18.77 0.67 -26.18
N LYS A 4 -19.56 1.70 -26.55
CA LYS A 4 -19.11 3.10 -26.58
C LYS A 4 -18.89 3.65 -25.17
N PHE A 5 -19.78 3.30 -24.23
CA PHE A 5 -19.62 3.66 -22.82
C PHE A 5 -18.34 3.05 -22.22
N VAL A 6 -18.07 1.78 -22.49
CA VAL A 6 -16.84 1.11 -22.01
C VAL A 6 -15.58 1.74 -22.62
N ALA A 7 -15.58 1.97 -23.94
CA ALA A 7 -14.46 2.60 -24.63
C ALA A 7 -14.21 4.03 -24.12
N ASP A 8 -15.27 4.81 -23.90
CA ASP A 8 -15.17 6.16 -23.33
C ASP A 8 -14.56 6.14 -21.92
N GLY A 9 -14.93 5.19 -21.08
CA GLY A 9 -14.36 5.05 -19.73
C GLY A 9 -12.88 4.65 -19.73
N LEU A 10 -12.45 3.83 -20.69
CA LEU A 10 -11.05 3.39 -20.82
C LEU A 10 -10.15 4.42 -21.49
N LEU A 11 -10.66 5.15 -22.49
CA LEU A 11 -9.86 6.04 -23.34
C LEU A 11 -9.86 7.49 -22.87
N LYS A 12 -10.89 7.94 -22.13
CA LYS A 12 -10.98 9.33 -21.65
C LYS A 12 -10.34 9.54 -20.27
N GLN A 13 -9.97 8.48 -19.57
CA GLN A 13 -9.25 8.61 -18.32
C GLN A 13 -7.74 8.60 -18.59
N GLU A 14 -7.05 9.69 -18.24
CA GLU A 14 -5.59 9.80 -18.36
C GLU A 14 -4.84 8.85 -17.40
N ARG A 15 -5.49 8.46 -16.29
CA ARG A 15 -4.91 7.62 -15.25
C ARG A 15 -5.89 6.55 -14.81
N SER A 16 -5.39 5.35 -14.56
CA SER A 16 -6.23 4.25 -14.11
C SER A 16 -6.72 4.52 -12.69
N PRO A 17 -8.01 4.28 -12.36
CA PRO A 17 -8.48 4.34 -10.98
C PRO A 17 -7.70 3.38 -10.06
N TRP A 18 -7.15 2.30 -10.63
CA TRP A 18 -6.36 1.35 -9.88
C TRP A 18 -5.04 1.91 -9.34
N GLU A 19 -4.55 3.05 -9.85
CA GLU A 19 -3.32 3.70 -9.36
C GLU A 19 -3.42 4.19 -7.91
N LYS A 20 -4.64 4.48 -7.43
CA LYS A 20 -4.88 4.91 -6.05
C LYS A 20 -5.43 3.79 -5.16
N LEU A 21 -5.48 2.55 -5.66
CA LEU A 21 -5.92 1.40 -4.87
C LEU A 21 -4.76 0.91 -3.99
N VAL A 22 -4.97 0.97 -2.68
CA VAL A 22 -4.02 0.57 -1.66
C VAL A 22 -4.50 -0.70 -0.98
N GLY A 23 -3.58 -1.67 -0.85
CA GLY A 23 -3.85 -2.94 -0.18
C GLY A 23 -5.00 -3.75 -0.78
N GLN A 24 -5.38 -3.49 -2.03
CA GLN A 24 -6.53 -4.09 -2.74
C GLN A 24 -7.93 -3.75 -2.17
N ILE A 25 -8.01 -2.98 -1.09
CA ILE A 25 -9.28 -2.75 -0.36
C ILE A 25 -9.58 -1.27 -0.10
N VAL A 26 -8.59 -0.38 -0.20
CA VAL A 26 -8.78 1.06 0.07
C VAL A 26 -8.49 1.87 -1.19
N PHE A 27 -9.45 2.66 -1.65
CA PHE A 27 -9.26 3.62 -2.75
C PHE A 27 -9.44 5.04 -2.20
N GLY A 28 -8.39 5.87 -2.26
CA GLY A 28 -8.46 7.23 -1.71
C GLY A 28 -7.12 7.96 -1.62
N SER A 29 -7.09 9.06 -0.88
CA SER A 29 -5.86 9.80 -0.54
C SER A 29 -5.05 9.08 0.54
N SER A 30 -3.79 9.50 0.73
CA SER A 30 -2.94 9.03 1.84
C SER A 30 -3.61 9.17 3.20
N ASP A 31 -4.31 10.28 3.42
CA ASP A 31 -4.95 10.60 4.70
C ASP A 31 -6.15 9.69 4.96
N PHE A 32 -6.93 9.41 3.92
CA PHE A 32 -8.04 8.45 4.01
C PHE A 32 -7.53 7.05 4.29
N VAL A 33 -6.44 6.65 3.61
CA VAL A 33 -5.78 5.37 3.84
C VAL A 33 -5.27 5.25 5.28
N ALA A 34 -4.73 6.32 5.87
CA ALA A 34 -4.30 6.35 7.26
C ALA A 34 -5.47 6.24 8.25
N ASP A 35 -6.60 6.92 8.00
CA ASP A 35 -7.80 6.80 8.85
C ASP A 35 -8.34 5.36 8.85
N ILE A 36 -8.45 4.75 7.67
CA ILE A 36 -8.95 3.37 7.53
C ILE A 36 -8.01 2.36 8.22
N GLN A 37 -6.69 2.54 8.13
CA GLN A 37 -5.75 1.66 8.84
C GLN A 37 -5.96 1.64 10.34
N SER A 38 -6.24 2.79 10.96
CA SER A 38 -6.45 2.88 12.40
C SER A 38 -7.62 1.98 12.84
N ARG A 39 -8.66 1.91 12.00
CA ARG A 39 -9.86 1.09 12.18
C ARG A 39 -9.64 -0.39 11.86
N LEU A 40 -8.65 -0.72 11.04
CA LEU A 40 -8.32 -2.09 10.63
C LEU A 40 -7.18 -2.71 11.45
N SER A 41 -6.78 -2.10 12.56
CA SER A 41 -5.68 -2.57 13.42
C SER A 41 -5.89 -4.01 13.90
N GLU A 42 -7.12 -4.41 14.22
CA GLU A 42 -7.48 -5.78 14.62
C GLU A 42 -7.34 -6.81 13.49
N ALA A 43 -7.50 -6.39 12.22
CA ALA A 43 -7.39 -7.27 11.07
C ALA A 43 -5.96 -7.81 10.86
N LYS A 44 -4.93 -7.18 11.45
CA LYS A 44 -3.53 -7.63 11.36
C LYS A 44 -3.31 -9.04 11.91
N GLU A 45 -4.07 -9.41 12.93
CA GLU A 45 -3.97 -10.70 13.62
C GLU A 45 -4.79 -11.81 12.92
N ILE A 46 -5.67 -11.46 11.98
CA ILE A 46 -6.53 -12.42 11.28
C ILE A 46 -5.75 -13.11 10.16
N GLY A 47 -5.18 -14.29 10.44
CA GLY A 47 -4.35 -15.04 9.50
C GLY A 47 -5.02 -15.35 8.14
N GLU A 48 -6.34 -15.42 8.09
CA GLU A 48 -7.15 -15.69 6.89
C GLU A 48 -7.19 -14.50 5.92
N VAL A 49 -7.01 -13.28 6.41
CA VAL A 49 -7.01 -12.08 5.56
C VAL A 49 -5.67 -11.99 4.82
N PRO A 50 -5.66 -11.77 3.50
CA PRO A 50 -4.42 -11.62 2.74
C PRO A 50 -3.51 -10.53 3.31
N ARG A 51 -2.20 -10.80 3.35
CA ARG A 51 -1.20 -9.88 3.94
C ARG A 51 -1.28 -8.47 3.34
N ALA A 52 -1.51 -8.34 2.04
CA ALA A 52 -1.67 -7.04 1.37
C ALA A 52 -2.86 -6.22 1.90
N GLN A 53 -3.91 -6.88 2.39
CA GLN A 53 -5.11 -6.25 2.94
C GLN A 53 -4.92 -5.93 4.43
N ARG A 54 -4.33 -6.87 5.19
CA ARG A 54 -3.97 -6.69 6.61
C ARG A 54 -3.02 -5.53 6.85
N PHE A 55 -2.05 -5.38 5.95
CA PHE A 55 -1.04 -4.33 6.01
C PHE A 55 -1.21 -3.34 4.85
N SER A 56 -2.46 -2.97 4.54
CA SER A 56 -2.78 -1.97 3.52
C SER A 56 -2.04 -0.65 3.75
N GLY A 57 -1.67 -0.34 4.99
CA GLY A 57 -0.90 0.83 5.36
C GLY A 57 0.61 0.78 5.31
N ARG A 58 1.16 -0.33 4.84
CA ARG A 58 2.61 -0.49 4.84
C ARG A 58 3.26 0.55 3.92
N PRO A 59 4.23 1.33 4.42
CA PRO A 59 4.98 2.26 3.58
C PRO A 59 5.69 1.56 2.44
N ALA A 60 5.90 2.28 1.33
CA ALA A 60 6.59 1.72 0.18
C ALA A 60 8.05 1.39 0.54
N LEU A 61 8.63 0.40 -0.15
CA LEU A 61 10.01 -0.02 0.14
C LEU A 61 11.01 1.13 0.02
N GLY A 62 10.80 2.06 -0.93
CA GLY A 62 11.64 3.25 -1.09
C GLY A 62 11.54 4.26 0.06
N GLU A 63 10.41 4.29 0.78
CA GLU A 63 10.21 5.13 1.97
C GLU A 63 10.89 4.51 3.20
N LEU A 64 10.81 3.18 3.33
CA LEU A 64 11.48 2.43 4.40
C LEU A 64 13.00 2.37 4.20
N PHE A 65 13.44 2.28 2.95
CA PHE A 65 14.84 2.16 2.56
C PHE A 65 15.18 3.23 1.52
N PRO A 66 15.28 4.51 1.92
CA PRO A 66 15.71 5.56 1.01
C PRO A 66 17.08 5.17 0.44
N LYS A 67 17.26 5.44 -0.86
CA LYS A 67 18.52 5.20 -1.60
C LYS A 67 19.64 6.03 -0.98
N GLN A 68 20.24 5.52 0.08
CA GLN A 68 21.51 6.02 0.60
C GLN A 68 22.55 5.02 0.08
N GLY A 69 23.59 5.52 -0.60
CA GLY A 69 24.67 4.69 -1.16
C GLY A 69 25.26 3.73 -0.12
N LYS A 70 25.90 2.64 -0.57
CA LYS A 70 26.48 1.52 0.22
C LYS A 70 26.22 1.64 1.73
N LYS A 71 24.99 1.33 2.17
CA LYS A 71 24.64 1.31 3.59
C LYS A 71 25.41 0.20 4.30
N ASP A 72 25.88 0.51 5.50
CA ASP A 72 26.33 -0.49 6.46
C ASP A 72 25.27 -1.60 6.62
N LYS A 73 25.72 -2.85 6.52
CA LYS A 73 24.88 -4.06 6.66
C LYS A 73 24.12 -4.05 7.99
N ALA A 74 24.74 -3.57 9.07
CA ALA A 74 24.12 -3.52 10.40
C ALA A 74 22.93 -2.55 10.42
N VAL A 75 23.11 -1.35 9.85
CA VAL A 75 22.06 -0.32 9.77
C VAL A 75 20.89 -0.82 8.92
N ARG A 76 21.19 -1.44 7.77
CA ARG A 76 20.16 -2.05 6.92
C ARG A 76 19.37 -3.14 7.67
N ASN A 77 20.05 -4.03 8.40
CA ASN A 77 19.38 -5.10 9.14
C ASN A 77 18.43 -4.55 10.21
N LYS A 78 18.86 -3.53 10.96
CA LYS A 78 18.02 -2.87 11.96
C LYS A 78 16.79 -2.21 11.33
N GLN A 79 16.93 -1.62 10.15
CA GLN A 79 15.80 -1.06 9.38
C GLN A 79 14.81 -2.15 8.94
N ILE A 80 15.31 -3.32 8.50
CA ILE A 80 14.46 -4.47 8.14
C ILE A 80 13.69 -4.99 9.35
N GLU A 81 14.38 -5.18 10.48
CA GLU A 81 13.76 -5.63 11.73
C GLU A 81 12.67 -4.66 12.19
N THR A 82 12.96 -3.36 12.21
CA THR A 82 12.00 -2.34 12.61
C THR A 82 10.78 -2.32 11.69
N ALA A 83 11.00 -2.40 10.37
CA ALA A 83 9.93 -2.44 9.39
C ALA A 83 9.04 -3.69 9.53
N HIS A 84 9.65 -4.84 9.85
CA HIS A 84 8.91 -6.08 10.12
C HIS A 84 8.04 -5.96 11.38
N MET A 85 8.60 -5.43 12.47
CA MET A 85 7.88 -5.26 13.73
C MET A 85 6.72 -4.25 13.62
N GLN A 86 6.90 -3.17 12.86
CA GLN A 86 5.90 -2.10 12.74
C GLN A 86 4.83 -2.38 11.67
N TYR A 87 5.21 -3.01 10.55
CA TYR A 87 4.36 -3.12 9.36
C TYR A 87 4.17 -4.54 8.82
N GLY A 88 4.70 -5.56 9.51
CA GLY A 88 4.55 -6.97 9.14
C GLY A 88 5.43 -7.41 7.99
#